data_AF-A0A415JGS7-F1
#
_entry.id   AF-A0A415JGS7-F1
#
_cell.length_a   1.000
_cell.length_b   1.000
_cell.length_c   1.000
_cell.angle_alpha   90.00
_cell.angle_beta   90.00
_cell.angle_gamma   90.00
#
_symmetry.space_group_name_H-M   'P 1'
#
loop_
_entity.id
_entity.type
_entity.pdbx_description
1 polymer ?
#
loop_
_entity_poly.entity_id
_entity_poly.type
_entity_poly.pdbx_seq_one_letter_code
_entity_poly.pdbx_strand_id
1 'polypeptide(L)'
;DIAAKGEASPAYAKAKAAMDAGTKFSMKLTNGKTLEYKIIGINHDDLADGTGKAGLTFLTTSTGISSCMNMEKVNAGGWEKSDVRAKMNSGEIWNLMPSDFQTKVKAVTKLTNNGSAIDKNAAVTATIDKLFLLSYSEIVPTSLWANNYKWTSSEGVQYEAFEGKVTNNHSENAAISIGVFWWQRTAYPGSTTFFLRVHNNGNPQVNGNASDTFCICPA
;
A
#
# COMPACT_ATOMS: atom_id res chain seq x y z
N ASP A 1 2.16 5.35 -21.67
CA ASP A 1 2.42 6.75 -22.07
C ASP A 1 3.10 7.53 -20.95
N ILE A 2 2.41 7.80 -19.82
CA ILE A 2 3.01 8.49 -18.67
C ILE A 2 4.30 7.82 -18.17
N ALA A 3 4.32 6.48 -18.07
CA ALA A 3 5.51 5.72 -17.67
C ALA A 3 6.76 6.00 -18.54
N ALA A 4 6.58 6.32 -19.84
CA ALA A 4 7.68 6.54 -20.77
C ALA A 4 8.02 8.03 -20.96
N LYS A 5 7.01 8.91 -20.88
CA LYS A 5 7.16 10.34 -21.20
C LYS A 5 7.15 11.26 -19.99
N GLY A 6 6.80 10.76 -18.81
CA GLY A 6 6.65 11.56 -17.61
C GLY A 6 5.71 12.75 -17.81
N GLU A 7 6.16 13.92 -17.37
CA GLU A 7 5.46 15.20 -17.52
C GLU A 7 5.20 15.61 -18.98
N ALA A 8 6.00 15.11 -19.92
CA ALA A 8 5.79 15.36 -21.36
C ALA A 8 4.63 14.55 -21.94
N SER A 9 4.02 13.64 -21.18
CA SER A 9 2.80 12.94 -21.60
C SER A 9 1.63 13.94 -21.67
N PRO A 10 0.85 13.97 -22.76
CA PRO A 10 -0.38 14.77 -22.83
C PRO A 10 -1.43 14.34 -21.80
N ALA A 11 -1.29 13.14 -21.20
CA ALA A 11 -2.18 12.66 -20.14
C ALA A 11 -1.74 13.09 -18.73
N TYR A 12 -0.51 13.59 -18.55
CA TYR A 12 0.05 13.88 -17.23
C TYR A 12 -0.78 14.90 -16.45
N ALA A 13 -1.08 16.05 -17.05
CA ALA A 13 -1.85 17.11 -16.39
C ALA A 13 -3.23 16.62 -15.91
N LYS A 14 -3.89 15.77 -16.71
CA LYS A 14 -5.19 15.17 -16.35
C LYS A 14 -5.05 14.17 -15.19
N ALA A 15 -4.01 13.34 -15.20
CA ALA A 15 -3.74 12.40 -14.12
C ALA A 15 -3.41 13.13 -12.81
N LYS A 16 -2.57 14.17 -12.86
CA LYS A 16 -2.21 15.01 -11.72
C LYS A 16 -3.43 15.72 -11.14
N ALA A 17 -4.27 16.33 -11.97
CA ALA A 17 -5.51 16.97 -11.51
C ALA A 17 -6.47 15.96 -10.85
N ALA A 18 -6.60 14.74 -11.41
CA ALA A 18 -7.42 13.68 -10.82
C ALA A 18 -6.87 13.19 -9.47
N MET A 19 -5.55 13.06 -9.34
CA MET A 19 -4.88 12.71 -8.09
C MET A 19 -5.08 13.80 -7.03
N ASP A 20 -4.85 15.07 -7.40
CA ASP A 20 -4.98 16.22 -6.49
C ASP A 20 -6.40 16.39 -5.97
N ALA A 21 -7.39 16.20 -6.84
CA ALA A 21 -8.81 16.23 -6.50
C ALA A 21 -9.29 14.99 -5.73
N GLY A 22 -8.49 13.93 -5.64
CA GLY A 22 -8.90 12.66 -5.05
C GLY A 22 -10.02 11.97 -5.83
N THR A 23 -10.06 12.17 -7.14
CA THR A 23 -11.09 11.59 -8.03
C THR A 23 -11.13 10.08 -7.89
N LYS A 24 -12.31 9.55 -7.59
CA LYS A 24 -12.56 8.12 -7.53
C LYS A 24 -12.97 7.60 -8.90
N PHE A 25 -12.37 6.48 -9.26
CA PHE A 25 -12.74 5.66 -10.40
C PHE A 25 -13.33 4.36 -9.88
N SER A 26 -13.97 3.60 -10.79
CA SER A 26 -14.54 2.31 -10.42
C SER A 26 -14.31 1.28 -11.51
N MET A 27 -14.27 0.02 -11.12
CA MET A 27 -14.33 -1.12 -12.03
C MET A 27 -15.15 -2.26 -11.41
N LYS A 28 -15.68 -3.13 -12.26
CA LYS A 28 -16.34 -4.36 -11.82
C LYS A 28 -15.29 -5.44 -11.56
N LEU A 29 -15.38 -6.14 -10.44
CA LEU A 29 -14.63 -7.35 -10.15
C LEU A 29 -15.27 -8.55 -10.84
N THR A 30 -14.53 -9.65 -10.98
CA THR A 30 -15.03 -10.90 -11.60
C THR A 30 -16.22 -11.51 -10.87
N ASN A 31 -16.41 -11.17 -9.59
CA ASN A 31 -17.56 -11.57 -8.78
C ASN A 31 -18.76 -10.58 -8.85
N GLY A 32 -18.74 -9.61 -9.77
CA GLY A 32 -19.80 -8.63 -9.98
C GLY A 32 -19.82 -7.44 -9.02
N LYS A 33 -19.03 -7.47 -7.94
CA LYS A 33 -18.89 -6.33 -7.01
C LYS A 33 -18.13 -5.17 -7.67
N THR A 34 -18.32 -3.97 -7.15
CA THR A 34 -17.59 -2.77 -7.62
C THR A 34 -16.39 -2.52 -6.73
N LEU A 35 -15.22 -2.32 -7.34
CA LEU A 35 -14.01 -1.81 -6.69
C LEU A 35 -13.90 -0.31 -7.00
N GLU A 36 -13.77 0.53 -5.98
CA GLU A 36 -13.48 1.96 -6.14
C GLU A 36 -12.02 2.24 -5.81
N TYR A 37 -11.35 3.08 -6.60
CA TYR A 37 -9.93 3.39 -6.42
C TYR A 37 -9.62 4.82 -6.85
N LYS A 38 -8.51 5.39 -6.37
CA LYS A 38 -8.00 6.72 -6.74
C LYS A 38 -6.53 6.64 -7.13
N ILE A 39 -6.02 7.61 -7.89
CA ILE A 39 -4.58 7.75 -8.13
C ILE A 39 -3.94 8.24 -6.83
N ILE A 40 -2.83 7.61 -6.42
CA ILE A 40 -2.02 8.08 -5.29
C ILE A 40 -0.61 8.52 -5.69
N GLY A 41 -0.10 8.03 -6.83
CA GLY A 41 1.20 8.45 -7.33
C GLY A 41 1.33 8.40 -8.85
N ILE A 42 2.30 9.14 -9.37
CA ILE A 42 2.59 9.27 -10.80
C ILE A 42 4.09 9.17 -10.99
N ASN A 43 4.57 8.15 -11.71
CA ASN A 43 6.00 7.83 -11.79
C ASN A 43 6.66 7.76 -10.39
N HIS A 44 5.99 7.08 -9.47
CA HIS A 44 6.47 6.92 -8.10
C HIS A 44 7.32 5.65 -7.97
N ASP A 45 6.68 4.52 -8.24
CA ASP A 45 7.23 3.18 -8.03
C ASP A 45 8.16 2.74 -9.15
N ASP A 46 9.26 2.09 -8.79
CA ASP A 46 10.19 1.50 -9.75
C ASP A 46 9.65 0.17 -10.29
N LEU A 47 9.70 0.01 -11.61
CA LEU A 47 9.33 -1.24 -12.27
C LEU A 47 10.33 -2.33 -11.91
N ALA A 48 9.81 -3.52 -11.60
CA ALA A 48 10.63 -4.65 -11.18
C ALA A 48 11.57 -5.18 -12.29
N ASP A 49 11.30 -4.86 -13.56
CA ASP A 49 12.16 -5.21 -14.69
C ASP A 49 13.31 -4.21 -14.92
N GLY A 50 13.42 -3.17 -14.09
CA GLY A 50 14.47 -2.15 -14.16
C GLY A 50 14.34 -1.19 -15.33
N THR A 51 13.22 -1.19 -16.07
CA THR A 51 13.05 -0.34 -17.27
C THR A 51 12.65 1.10 -16.97
N GLY A 52 12.42 1.44 -15.69
CA GLY A 52 12.06 2.79 -15.26
C GLY A 52 10.98 2.74 -14.18
N LYS A 53 10.04 3.70 -14.23
CA LYS A 53 8.98 3.84 -13.22
C LYS A 53 7.60 3.47 -13.77
N ALA A 54 6.74 2.97 -12.89
CA ALA A 54 5.34 2.74 -13.20
C ALA A 54 4.62 4.07 -13.43
N GLY A 55 3.79 4.15 -14.46
CA GLY A 55 3.18 5.41 -14.85
C GLY A 55 2.22 5.99 -13.81
N LEU A 56 1.38 5.15 -13.21
CA LEU A 56 0.39 5.52 -12.20
C LEU A 56 0.35 4.44 -11.13
N THR A 57 0.22 4.87 -9.88
CA THR A 57 -0.10 4.00 -8.73
C THR A 57 -1.48 4.35 -8.22
N PHE A 58 -2.30 3.34 -7.97
CA PHE A 58 -3.67 3.52 -7.48
C PHE A 58 -3.77 3.08 -6.02
N LEU A 59 -4.86 3.46 -5.36
CA LEU A 59 -5.24 2.91 -4.06
C LEU A 59 -6.73 2.65 -4.03
N THR A 60 -7.09 1.43 -3.66
CA THR A 60 -8.47 1.03 -3.44
C THR A 60 -9.06 1.78 -2.23
N THR A 61 -10.28 2.31 -2.41
CA THR A 61 -11.04 3.03 -1.38
C THR A 61 -12.36 2.35 -0.99
N SER A 62 -12.81 1.38 -1.79
CA SER A 62 -13.97 0.54 -1.45
C SER A 62 -13.60 -0.51 -0.40
N THR A 63 -14.55 -0.90 0.45
CA THR A 63 -14.33 -1.78 1.61
C THR A 63 -14.75 -3.25 1.39
N GLY A 64 -14.89 -3.65 0.13
CA GLY A 64 -15.49 -4.94 -0.26
C GLY A 64 -14.56 -6.17 -0.18
N ILE A 65 -13.27 -5.96 0.11
CA ILE A 65 -12.25 -7.01 0.22
C ILE A 65 -11.66 -6.95 1.64
N SER A 66 -11.62 -8.07 2.32
CA SER A 66 -11.05 -8.19 3.66
C SER A 66 -10.30 -9.50 3.82
N SER A 67 -9.20 -9.48 4.57
CA SER A 67 -8.43 -10.68 4.93
C SER A 67 -7.68 -10.42 6.23
N CYS A 68 -7.29 -11.49 6.92
CA CYS A 68 -6.15 -11.43 7.81
C CYS A 68 -4.86 -11.19 7.02
N MET A 69 -3.82 -10.67 7.69
CA MET A 69 -2.47 -10.60 7.12
C MET A 69 -1.90 -12.01 6.98
N ASN A 70 -2.00 -12.80 8.06
CA ASN A 70 -1.59 -14.21 8.18
C ASN A 70 -2.68 -15.02 8.92
N MET A 71 -2.82 -16.30 8.60
CA MET A 71 -3.70 -17.21 9.35
C MET A 71 -3.20 -17.44 10.78
N GLU A 72 -1.88 -17.52 10.95
CA GLU A 72 -1.23 -17.58 12.25
C GLU A 72 -1.03 -16.19 12.85
N LYS A 73 -1.02 -16.11 14.18
CA LYS A 73 -0.85 -14.86 14.93
C LYS A 73 0.63 -14.41 15.00
N VAL A 74 1.37 -14.49 13.91
CA VAL A 74 2.80 -14.16 13.83
C VAL A 74 3.09 -13.26 12.64
N ASN A 75 4.08 -12.39 12.75
CA ASN A 75 4.57 -11.54 11.65
C ASN A 75 5.94 -12.00 11.09
N ALA A 76 6.32 -13.25 11.38
CA ALA A 76 7.59 -13.81 10.95
C ALA A 76 7.72 -13.77 9.41
N GLY A 77 8.80 -13.17 8.91
CA GLY A 77 9.02 -12.98 7.47
C GLY A 77 8.32 -11.75 6.88
N GLY A 78 7.66 -10.93 7.71
CA GLY A 78 7.04 -9.67 7.32
C GLY A 78 6.05 -9.80 6.16
N TRP A 79 6.06 -8.80 5.28
CA TRP A 79 5.20 -8.75 4.10
C TRP A 79 5.48 -9.88 3.11
N GLU A 80 6.76 -10.17 2.86
CA GLU A 80 7.23 -11.14 1.86
C GLU A 80 6.58 -12.51 2.03
N LYS A 81 6.48 -12.97 3.29
CA LYS A 81 5.90 -14.27 3.65
C LYS A 81 4.43 -14.21 4.06
N SER A 82 3.79 -13.05 3.94
CA SER A 82 2.41 -12.91 4.40
C SER A 82 1.41 -13.65 3.51
N ASP A 83 0.39 -14.25 4.12
CA ASP A 83 -0.67 -14.96 3.38
C ASP A 83 -1.42 -14.00 2.45
N VAL A 84 -1.69 -12.77 2.93
CA VAL A 84 -2.38 -11.76 2.12
C VAL A 84 -1.57 -11.34 0.89
N ARG A 85 -0.23 -11.28 0.96
CA ARG A 85 0.61 -11.00 -0.21
C ARG A 85 0.46 -12.07 -1.28
N ALA A 86 0.43 -13.35 -0.89
CA ALA A 86 0.20 -14.45 -1.82
C ALA A 86 -1.19 -14.34 -2.49
N LYS A 87 -2.23 -14.04 -1.69
CA LYS A 87 -3.59 -13.78 -2.20
C LYS A 87 -3.64 -12.61 -3.19
N MET A 88 -2.88 -11.55 -2.95
CA MET A 88 -2.84 -10.33 -3.77
C MET A 88 -2.04 -10.49 -5.06
N ASN A 89 -1.02 -11.34 -5.11
CA ASN A 89 -0.12 -11.42 -6.26
C ASN A 89 -0.39 -12.57 -7.22
N SER A 90 -1.03 -13.65 -6.76
CA SER A 90 -1.39 -14.79 -7.62
C SER A 90 -2.63 -15.55 -7.16
N GLY A 91 -3.15 -15.25 -5.97
CA GLY A 91 -4.27 -15.96 -5.37
C GLY A 91 -5.62 -15.26 -5.55
N GLU A 92 -6.49 -15.48 -4.55
CA GLU A 92 -7.91 -15.12 -4.63
C GLU A 92 -8.16 -13.63 -4.87
N ILE A 93 -7.37 -12.72 -4.30
CA ILE A 93 -7.56 -11.27 -4.47
C ILE A 93 -7.11 -10.84 -5.87
N TRP A 94 -5.99 -11.38 -6.38
CA TRP A 94 -5.56 -11.15 -7.77
C TRP A 94 -6.64 -11.60 -8.76
N ASN A 95 -7.22 -12.78 -8.53
CA ASN A 95 -8.22 -13.39 -9.41
C ASN A 95 -9.58 -12.66 -9.40
N LEU A 96 -9.80 -11.73 -8.47
CA LEU A 96 -10.95 -10.81 -8.52
C LEU A 96 -10.79 -9.71 -9.57
N MET A 97 -9.56 -9.38 -9.96
CA MET A 97 -9.29 -8.32 -10.92
C MET A 97 -9.65 -8.78 -12.35
N PRO A 98 -10.35 -7.97 -13.18
CA PRO A 98 -10.66 -8.32 -14.56
C PRO A 98 -9.42 -8.54 -15.42
N SER A 99 -9.53 -9.39 -16.44
CA SER A 99 -8.44 -9.68 -17.39
C SER A 99 -7.82 -8.43 -18.00
N ASP A 100 -8.65 -7.45 -18.38
CA ASP A 100 -8.19 -6.20 -19.01
C ASP A 100 -7.41 -5.32 -18.05
N PHE A 101 -7.65 -5.44 -16.74
CA PHE A 101 -6.85 -4.79 -15.71
C PHE A 101 -5.55 -5.57 -15.51
N GLN A 102 -5.65 -6.90 -15.30
CA GLN A 102 -4.51 -7.78 -15.05
C GLN A 102 -3.42 -7.66 -16.12
N THR A 103 -3.80 -7.53 -17.40
CA THR A 103 -2.88 -7.40 -18.54
C THR A 103 -2.12 -6.07 -18.58
N LYS A 104 -2.62 -5.03 -17.89
CA LYS A 104 -2.03 -3.68 -17.85
C LYS A 104 -1.17 -3.44 -16.61
N VAL A 105 -1.40 -4.21 -15.54
CA VAL A 105 -0.61 -4.12 -14.31
C VAL A 105 0.83 -4.54 -14.60
N LYS A 106 1.77 -3.73 -14.11
CA LYS A 106 3.20 -4.04 -14.11
C LYS A 106 3.62 -4.28 -12.67
N ALA A 107 4.53 -5.24 -12.49
CA ALA A 107 5.09 -5.49 -11.17
C ALA A 107 6.10 -4.40 -10.80
N VAL A 108 6.08 -3.98 -9.55
CA VAL A 108 6.97 -2.95 -9.00
C VAL A 108 7.78 -3.49 -7.83
N THR A 109 8.91 -2.85 -7.55
CA THR A 109 9.73 -3.17 -6.39
C THR A 109 9.22 -2.44 -5.16
N LYS A 110 8.90 -3.17 -4.09
CA LYS A 110 8.50 -2.61 -2.79
C LYS A 110 9.51 -2.99 -1.72
N LEU A 111 9.92 -2.02 -0.91
CA LEU A 111 10.78 -2.26 0.24
C LEU A 111 9.92 -2.42 1.50
N THR A 112 10.29 -3.37 2.34
CA THR A 112 9.76 -3.51 3.70
C THR A 112 10.73 -4.28 4.60
N ASN A 113 10.61 -4.13 5.92
CA ASN A 113 11.26 -5.04 6.86
C ASN A 113 10.59 -6.43 6.78
N ASN A 114 11.20 -7.35 6.03
CA ASN A 114 10.80 -8.77 5.97
C ASN A 114 11.54 -9.63 7.02
N GLY A 115 12.33 -9.00 7.89
CA GLY A 115 12.98 -9.62 9.02
C GLY A 115 12.12 -9.54 10.28
N SER A 116 12.78 -9.34 11.43
CA SER A 116 12.11 -9.24 12.71
C SER A 116 11.74 -7.79 13.04
N ALA A 117 10.48 -7.53 13.38
CA ALA A 117 10.04 -6.19 13.74
C ALA A 117 10.46 -5.76 15.16
N ILE A 118 10.98 -6.67 15.98
CA ILE A 118 11.62 -6.32 17.27
C ILE A 118 13.08 -5.88 17.09
N ASP A 119 13.71 -6.23 15.96
CA ASP A 119 15.05 -5.75 15.65
C ASP A 119 14.99 -4.29 15.17
N LYS A 120 15.59 -3.41 15.98
CA LYS A 120 15.66 -1.97 15.75
C LYS A 120 16.51 -1.61 14.52
N ASN A 121 17.43 -2.49 14.14
CA ASN A 121 18.39 -2.30 13.06
C ASN A 121 18.13 -3.21 11.85
N ALA A 122 16.97 -3.84 11.78
CA ALA A 122 16.61 -4.71 10.66
C ALA A 122 16.79 -3.99 9.32
N ALA A 123 17.35 -4.69 8.33
CA ALA A 123 17.41 -4.18 6.97
C ALA A 123 16.05 -4.36 6.28
N VAL A 124 15.68 -3.41 5.42
CA VAL A 124 14.57 -3.61 4.49
C VAL A 124 15.04 -4.45 3.30
N THR A 125 14.17 -5.32 2.80
CA THR A 125 14.42 -6.10 1.59
C THR A 125 13.31 -5.86 0.58
N ALA A 126 13.63 -6.12 -0.68
CA ALA A 126 12.72 -5.89 -1.80
C ALA A 126 11.81 -7.09 -2.05
N THR A 127 10.52 -6.81 -2.30
CA THR A 127 9.58 -7.72 -2.94
C THR A 127 9.21 -7.21 -4.33
N ILE A 128 8.77 -8.13 -5.19
CA ILE A 128 8.22 -7.81 -6.52
C ILE A 128 6.72 -8.06 -6.44
N ASP A 129 5.93 -6.99 -6.57
CA ASP A 129 4.49 -7.04 -6.34
C ASP A 129 3.70 -6.40 -7.49
N LYS A 130 2.61 -7.05 -7.88
CA LYS A 130 1.58 -6.52 -8.80
C LYS A 130 0.49 -5.77 -8.05
N LEU A 131 0.10 -6.29 -6.89
CA LEU A 131 -0.76 -5.62 -5.93
C LEU A 131 -0.04 -5.63 -4.58
N PHE A 132 -0.09 -4.51 -3.86
CA PHE A 132 0.55 -4.39 -2.56
C PHE A 132 -0.29 -3.58 -1.58
N LEU A 133 0.04 -3.69 -0.29
CA LEU A 133 -0.45 -2.77 0.74
C LEU A 133 0.58 -1.68 0.95
N LEU A 134 0.15 -0.46 1.26
CA LEU A 134 1.07 0.65 1.54
C LEU A 134 1.90 0.37 2.81
N SER A 135 3.16 0.82 2.83
CA SER A 135 3.94 0.88 4.06
C SER A 135 3.59 2.15 4.84
N TYR A 136 4.00 2.20 6.09
CA TYR A 136 3.80 3.36 6.94
C TYR A 136 4.52 4.61 6.39
N SER A 137 5.77 4.46 5.94
CA SER A 137 6.55 5.57 5.35
C SER A 137 6.03 6.04 3.99
N GLU A 138 5.21 5.24 3.31
CA GLU A 138 4.50 5.66 2.10
C GLU A 138 3.24 6.48 2.38
N ILE A 139 2.75 6.45 3.62
CA ILE A 139 1.57 7.19 4.05
C ILE A 139 1.97 8.49 4.74
N VAL A 140 2.98 8.46 5.61
CA VAL A 140 3.35 9.61 6.47
C VAL A 140 4.69 10.22 6.04
N PRO A 141 4.91 11.53 6.22
CA PRO A 141 6.16 12.19 5.80
C PRO A 141 7.34 11.85 6.73
N THR A 142 7.07 11.44 7.97
CA THR A 142 8.10 11.05 8.93
C THR A 142 7.55 9.99 9.87
N SER A 143 8.30 8.91 10.04
CA SER A 143 7.89 7.82 10.94
C SER A 143 7.92 8.24 12.41
N LEU A 144 6.88 7.87 13.17
CA LEU A 144 6.87 8.00 14.64
C LEU A 144 8.07 7.29 15.30
N TRP A 145 8.56 6.21 14.69
CA TRP A 145 9.63 5.39 15.26
C TRP A 145 11.00 5.64 14.65
N ALA A 146 11.19 6.71 13.86
CA ALA A 146 12.44 6.97 13.14
C ALA A 146 13.71 6.88 14.02
N ASN A 147 13.61 7.30 15.29
CA ASN A 147 14.74 7.27 16.24
C ASN A 147 15.06 5.88 16.82
N ASN A 148 14.07 4.97 16.85
CA ASN A 148 14.19 3.67 17.53
C ASN A 148 14.19 2.48 16.56
N TYR A 149 13.48 2.58 15.44
CA TYR A 149 13.32 1.55 14.43
C TYR A 149 13.51 2.20 13.06
N LYS A 150 14.77 2.41 12.67
CA LYS A 150 15.14 3.21 11.49
C LYS A 150 14.47 2.70 10.20
N TRP A 151 14.33 1.38 10.08
CA TRP A 151 13.70 0.74 8.94
C TRP A 151 12.27 1.22 8.66
N THR A 152 11.53 1.70 9.66
CA THR A 152 10.17 2.25 9.46
C THR A 152 10.15 3.50 8.57
N SER A 153 11.30 4.14 8.36
CA SER A 153 11.49 5.28 7.44
C SER A 153 12.14 4.88 6.11
N SER A 154 12.32 3.59 5.86
CA SER A 154 13.06 3.05 4.70
C SER A 154 12.23 2.07 3.87
N GLU A 155 10.92 1.97 4.12
CA GLU A 155 10.01 1.07 3.41
C GLU A 155 9.33 1.73 2.21
N GLY A 156 9.82 2.90 1.80
CA GLY A 156 9.25 3.72 0.73
C GLY A 156 9.27 5.21 1.11
N VAL A 157 8.73 6.03 0.21
CA VAL A 157 8.57 7.47 0.41
C VAL A 157 7.09 7.84 0.28
N GLN A 158 6.67 8.93 0.94
CA GLN A 158 5.27 9.33 0.94
C GLN A 158 4.75 9.52 -0.49
N TYR A 159 3.59 8.94 -0.80
CA TYR A 159 2.94 9.14 -2.09
C TYR A 159 2.44 10.58 -2.26
N GLU A 160 2.51 11.08 -3.49
CA GLU A 160 2.24 12.47 -3.87
C GLU A 160 0.82 12.92 -3.47
N ALA A 161 -0.16 12.00 -3.51
CA ALA A 161 -1.52 12.30 -3.09
C ALA A 161 -1.67 12.56 -1.58
N PHE A 162 -0.68 12.22 -0.77
CA PHE A 162 -0.67 12.42 0.68
C PHE A 162 0.15 13.61 1.13
N GLU A 163 1.03 14.14 0.28
CA GLU A 163 1.84 15.32 0.58
C GLU A 163 0.96 16.51 0.96
N GLY A 164 1.25 17.11 2.12
CA GLY A 164 0.45 18.22 2.69
C GLY A 164 -0.97 17.84 3.17
N LYS A 165 -1.41 16.60 2.98
CA LYS A 165 -2.76 16.11 3.36
C LYS A 165 -2.74 15.07 4.47
N VAL A 166 -1.67 14.28 4.56
CA VAL A 166 -1.38 13.37 5.67
C VAL A 166 -0.19 13.94 6.42
N THR A 167 -0.45 14.74 7.44
CA THR A 167 0.57 15.43 8.24
C THR A 167 0.74 14.80 9.62
N ASN A 168 -0.30 14.09 10.11
CA ASN A 168 -0.26 13.42 11.40
C ASN A 168 0.25 11.98 11.22
N ASN A 169 1.34 11.63 11.91
CA ASN A 169 1.87 10.27 11.90
C ASN A 169 1.32 9.39 13.05
N HIS A 170 0.60 9.97 14.01
CA HIS A 170 0.01 9.28 15.16
C HIS A 170 -1.37 9.85 15.57
N SER A 171 -2.06 10.49 14.63
CA SER A 171 -3.40 11.05 14.82
C SER A 171 -4.16 10.99 13.50
N GLU A 172 -5.39 11.47 13.52
CA GLU A 172 -6.37 11.40 12.44
C GLU A 172 -5.92 12.16 11.19
N ASN A 173 -6.21 11.57 10.02
CA ASN A 173 -6.00 12.20 8.72
C ASN A 173 -7.20 11.88 7.82
N ALA A 174 -8.01 12.89 7.50
CA ALA A 174 -9.20 12.70 6.67
C ALA A 174 -8.86 12.11 5.27
N ALA A 175 -7.68 12.42 4.73
CA ALA A 175 -7.25 12.00 3.38
C ALA A 175 -7.09 10.47 3.20
N ILE A 176 -6.95 9.73 4.30
CA ILE A 176 -6.80 8.26 4.32
C ILE A 176 -7.88 7.56 5.15
N SER A 177 -8.92 8.30 5.54
CA SER A 177 -10.10 7.75 6.21
C SER A 177 -11.06 7.13 5.20
N ILE A 178 -11.44 5.87 5.43
CA ILE A 178 -12.44 5.13 4.62
C ILE A 178 -13.58 4.56 5.48
N GLY A 179 -13.68 4.98 6.75
CA GLY A 179 -14.73 4.52 7.67
C GLY A 179 -14.53 3.13 8.26
N VAL A 180 -13.47 2.42 7.89
CA VAL A 180 -13.08 1.11 8.44
C VAL A 180 -11.56 1.01 8.64
N PHE A 181 -11.13 0.01 9.40
CA PHE A 181 -9.71 -0.33 9.52
C PHE A 181 -9.19 -0.98 8.24
N TRP A 182 -8.00 -0.59 7.78
CA TRP A 182 -7.35 -1.22 6.63
C TRP A 182 -5.84 -1.43 6.84
N TRP A 183 -5.33 -2.55 6.32
CA TRP A 183 -3.97 -3.01 6.59
C TRP A 183 -2.88 -2.18 5.92
N GLN A 184 -1.74 -2.05 6.60
CA GLN A 184 -0.44 -1.66 6.02
C GLN A 184 0.47 -2.88 5.98
N ARG A 185 1.45 -2.90 5.06
CA ARG A 185 2.45 -3.99 5.01
C ARG A 185 3.53 -3.91 6.09
N THR A 186 3.69 -2.73 6.70
CA THR A 186 4.66 -2.50 7.78
C THR A 186 4.32 -3.31 9.01
N ALA A 187 5.24 -4.17 9.45
CA ALA A 187 5.12 -4.86 10.73
C ALA A 187 5.16 -3.85 11.89
N TYR A 188 4.42 -4.09 12.98
CA TYR A 188 4.38 -3.17 14.11
C TYR A 188 5.72 -3.20 14.87
N PRO A 189 6.44 -2.06 14.99
CA PRO A 189 7.72 -2.02 15.68
C PRO A 189 7.63 -2.54 17.12
N GLY A 190 8.53 -3.46 17.49
CA GLY A 190 8.57 -4.06 18.83
C GLY A 190 7.58 -5.20 19.06
N SER A 191 6.91 -5.73 18.02
CA SER A 191 6.03 -6.90 18.12
C SER A 191 6.42 -8.02 17.17
N THR A 192 6.15 -9.27 17.57
CA THR A 192 6.27 -10.47 16.72
C THR A 192 4.92 -10.96 16.17
N THR A 193 3.83 -10.27 16.48
CA THR A 193 2.45 -10.73 16.17
C THR A 193 1.59 -9.69 15.46
N PHE A 194 2.06 -8.44 15.40
CA PHE A 194 1.27 -7.29 14.93
C PHE A 194 1.82 -6.70 13.63
N PHE A 195 0.90 -6.17 12.82
CA PHE A 195 1.17 -5.26 11.71
C PHE A 195 0.49 -3.91 11.96
N LEU A 196 0.97 -2.87 11.30
CA LEU A 196 0.29 -1.58 11.27
C LEU A 196 -0.97 -1.66 10.41
N ARG A 197 -1.96 -0.86 10.79
CA ARG A 197 -3.17 -0.61 10.02
C ARG A 197 -3.56 0.85 10.20
N VAL A 198 -4.39 1.36 9.31
CA VAL A 198 -4.99 2.67 9.46
C VAL A 198 -6.33 2.52 10.17
N HIS A 199 -6.59 3.37 11.15
CA HIS A 199 -7.86 3.41 11.90
C HIS A 199 -9.00 3.94 11.03
N ASN A 200 -10.26 3.74 11.43
CA ASN A 200 -11.42 4.16 10.65
C ASN A 200 -11.53 5.69 10.42
N ASN A 201 -10.83 6.49 11.21
CA ASN A 201 -10.72 7.96 11.14
C ASN A 201 -9.42 8.43 10.46
N GLY A 202 -8.62 7.49 9.92
CA GLY A 202 -7.39 7.80 9.21
C GLY A 202 -6.14 7.95 10.08
N ASN A 203 -6.13 7.47 11.34
CA ASN A 203 -4.88 7.40 12.11
C ASN A 203 -3.99 6.25 11.60
N PRO A 204 -2.77 6.52 11.07
CA PRO A 204 -1.93 5.50 10.45
C PRO A 204 -1.10 4.67 11.44
N GLN A 205 -1.19 4.93 12.74
CA GLN A 205 -0.31 4.33 13.75
C GLN A 205 -0.91 3.14 14.50
N VAL A 206 -2.14 2.72 14.20
CA VAL A 206 -2.78 1.67 14.99
C VAL A 206 -2.27 0.27 14.60
N ASN A 207 -2.35 -0.68 15.52
CA ASN A 207 -1.92 -2.07 15.30
C ASN A 207 -3.09 -3.05 15.26
N GLY A 208 -2.89 -4.19 14.61
CA GLY A 208 -3.82 -5.31 14.60
C GLY A 208 -3.07 -6.65 14.55
N ASN A 209 -3.63 -7.71 15.15
CA ASN A 209 -3.01 -9.03 15.11
C ASN A 209 -2.96 -9.53 13.68
N ALA A 210 -1.89 -10.23 13.31
CA ALA A 210 -1.75 -10.77 11.96
C ALA A 210 -2.96 -11.63 11.54
N SER A 211 -3.62 -12.31 12.49
CA SER A 211 -4.81 -13.14 12.31
C SER A 211 -6.15 -12.39 12.32
N ASP A 212 -6.18 -11.10 12.64
CA ASP A 212 -7.41 -10.30 12.64
C ASP A 212 -7.84 -9.96 11.21
N THR A 213 -9.13 -9.92 10.93
CA THR A 213 -9.64 -9.57 9.59
C THR A 213 -9.90 -8.07 9.49
N PHE A 214 -9.19 -7.39 8.58
CA PHE A 214 -9.45 -5.98 8.23
C PHE A 214 -9.58 -5.79 6.71
N CYS A 215 -9.95 -4.58 6.31
CA CYS A 215 -10.07 -4.22 4.90
C CYS A 215 -8.72 -4.31 4.20
N ILE A 216 -8.71 -4.85 2.99
CA ILE A 216 -7.57 -4.82 2.08
C ILE A 216 -7.79 -3.64 1.15
N CYS A 217 -6.81 -2.75 1.08
CA CYS A 217 -6.78 -1.66 0.11
C CYS A 217 -5.62 -1.91 -0.85
N PRO A 218 -5.80 -2.75 -1.89
CA PRO A 218 -4.76 -2.95 -2.89
C PRO A 218 -4.36 -1.63 -3.54
N ALA A 219 -3.06 -1.41 -3.61
CA ALA A 219 -2.39 -0.47 -4.49
C ALA A 219 -1.81 -1.22 -5.70
#